data_AF-A0A2G2VNM4-F1
#
_entry.id   AF-A0A2G2VNM4-F1
#
_cell.length_a   1.000
_cell.length_b   1.000
_cell.length_c   1.000
_cell.angle_alpha   90.00
_cell.angle_beta   90.00
_cell.angle_gamma   90.00
#
_symmetry.space_group_name_H-M   'P 1'
#
loop_
_entity.id
_entity.type
_entity.pdbx_description
1 polymer ?
#
loop_
_entity_poly.entity_id
_entity_poly.type
_entity_poly.pdbx_seq_one_letter_code
_entity_poly.pdbx_strand_id
1 'polypeptide(L)'
;MVQKNKIQVTGARLATKRGCGPWGKRKTETSITTMSTEEEDDIVCLDESFFINDDYQITDFTFGPHLLHLYCLHSSSTDFDLTGQLVWPGAVLLNDYLTKNANMLQGCSCIELGSGVGITGVLCSRFCREVVMTDHNDEILKENIKLQESSDDSMCCTELKAEKLEWGNSDQLNCILQGHPEGFDLVLGADIYIQVDLSPTALIGSLFLHL
;
A
#
# COMPACT_ATOMS: atom_id res chain seq x y z
N MET A 1 -28.84 1.23 -7.65
CA MET A 1 -28.34 1.85 -6.41
C MET A 1 -27.12 1.03 -6.02
N VAL A 2 -25.91 1.50 -6.34
CA VAL A 2 -24.67 0.78 -5.99
C VAL A 2 -24.35 1.15 -4.55
N GLN A 3 -24.28 0.15 -3.66
CA GLN A 3 -23.77 0.35 -2.30
C GLN A 3 -22.29 0.70 -2.41
N LYS A 4 -21.94 1.94 -2.04
CA LYS A 4 -20.54 2.31 -1.82
C LYS A 4 -20.09 1.65 -0.52
N ASN A 5 -19.34 0.56 -0.62
CA ASN A 5 -18.60 0.04 0.52
C ASN A 5 -17.43 1.00 0.76
N LYS A 6 -17.53 1.86 1.79
CA LYS A 6 -16.37 2.64 2.25
C LYS A 6 -15.35 1.65 2.81
N ILE A 7 -14.23 1.51 2.12
CA ILE A 7 -13.06 0.82 2.67
C ILE A 7 -12.41 1.81 3.64
N GLN A 8 -12.40 1.48 4.94
CA GLN A 8 -11.60 2.23 5.90
C GLN A 8 -10.18 1.67 5.87
N VAL A 9 -9.32 2.27 5.06
CA VAL A 9 -7.87 2.14 5.20
C VAL A 9 -7.48 3.02 6.40
N THR A 10 -7.08 2.40 7.49
CA THR A 10 -6.67 3.11 8.69
C THR A 10 -5.30 3.75 8.45
N GLY A 11 -5.30 5.03 8.06
CA GLY A 11 -4.10 5.86 8.02
C GLY A 11 -3.25 5.65 9.28
N ALA A 12 -1.95 5.44 9.07
CA ALA A 12 -0.99 5.07 10.10
C ALA A 12 -0.99 6.07 11.26
N ARG A 13 -1.60 5.68 12.40
CA ARG A 13 -1.42 6.42 13.65
C ARG A 13 0.00 6.22 14.16
N LEU A 14 0.90 7.17 13.89
CA LEU A 14 2.09 7.34 14.72
C LEU A 14 1.65 7.84 16.10
N ALA A 15 1.40 6.90 17.01
CA ALA A 15 1.24 7.21 18.42
C ALA A 15 2.59 7.66 19.01
N THR A 16 2.86 8.97 19.03
CA THR A 16 3.91 9.53 19.87
C THR A 16 3.55 9.28 21.33
N LYS A 17 4.27 8.36 21.98
CA LYS A 17 4.23 8.15 23.43
C LYS A 17 4.55 9.47 24.14
N ARG A 18 3.64 9.96 24.99
CA ARG A 18 3.99 10.81 26.13
C ARG A 18 3.59 10.08 27.41
N GLY A 19 4.58 9.91 28.28
CA GLY A 19 4.50 9.08 29.48
C GLY A 19 3.87 9.75 30.70
N CYS A 20 3.56 8.87 31.66
CA CYS A 20 3.46 9.03 33.11
C CYS A 20 2.38 9.95 33.74
N GLY A 21 1.47 9.33 34.51
CA GLY A 21 0.76 9.96 35.64
C GLY A 21 -0.61 9.33 35.95
N PRO A 22 -0.93 8.98 37.22
CA PRO A 22 -2.12 8.20 37.55
C PRO A 22 -3.35 9.06 37.92
N TRP A 23 -4.53 8.43 37.84
CA TRP A 23 -5.81 8.78 38.50
C TRP A 23 -6.72 9.81 37.81
N GLY A 24 -7.98 9.41 37.55
CA GLY A 24 -9.10 10.37 37.45
C GLY A 24 -10.22 9.99 36.49
N LYS A 25 -11.33 9.48 37.01
CA LYS A 25 -12.63 9.44 36.30
C LYS A 25 -13.18 10.87 36.16
N ARG A 26 -13.66 11.28 34.97
CA ARG A 26 -15.07 11.67 34.70
C ARG A 26 -15.28 12.60 33.50
N LYS A 27 -16.39 12.28 32.82
CA LYS A 27 -17.46 13.12 32.24
C LYS A 27 -17.14 14.07 31.08
N THR A 28 -17.81 13.76 29.97
CA THR A 28 -18.22 14.63 28.87
C THR A 28 -19.11 15.76 29.38
N GLU A 29 -18.78 17.00 29.06
CA GLU A 29 -19.72 18.12 28.99
C GLU A 29 -19.18 19.16 28.02
N THR A 30 -19.94 19.38 26.94
CA THR A 30 -19.69 20.40 25.93
C THR A 30 -20.16 21.74 26.49
N SER A 31 -19.25 22.70 26.62
CA SER A 31 -19.59 24.09 26.93
C SER A 31 -19.06 25.00 25.82
N ILE A 32 -19.99 25.65 25.13
CA ILE A 32 -19.72 26.75 24.20
C ILE A 32 -19.66 28.02 25.03
N THR A 33 -18.53 28.73 24.99
CA THR A 33 -18.39 30.08 25.54
C THR A 33 -17.91 31.01 24.43
N THR A 34 -18.77 31.91 24.00
CA THR A 34 -18.43 33.09 23.19
C THR A 34 -17.94 34.23 24.08
N MET A 35 -16.75 34.76 23.81
CA MET A 35 -16.36 36.15 24.09
C MET A 35 -15.29 36.62 23.09
N SER A 36 -15.18 37.93 22.97
CA SER A 36 -14.95 38.76 21.78
C SER A 36 -13.50 39.12 21.43
N THR A 37 -13.27 39.24 20.12
CA THR A 37 -12.40 40.19 19.38
C THR A 37 -10.94 40.36 19.81
N GLU A 38 -10.06 39.61 19.15
CA GLU A 38 -8.84 40.11 18.51
C GLU A 38 -8.75 39.40 17.14
N GLU A 39 -8.29 40.08 16.09
CA GLU A 39 -8.12 39.52 14.75
C GLU A 39 -6.98 38.49 14.78
N GLU A 40 -7.27 37.27 15.24
CA GLU A 40 -6.45 36.10 14.96
C GLU A 40 -6.91 35.56 13.63
N ASP A 41 -5.99 35.43 12.67
CA ASP A 41 -6.23 34.63 11.47
C ASP A 41 -6.80 33.28 11.92
N ASP A 42 -8.07 33.02 11.60
CA ASP A 42 -8.75 31.75 11.87
C ASP A 42 -8.00 30.63 11.13
N ILE A 43 -6.93 30.11 11.73
CA ILE A 43 -6.25 28.92 11.25
C ILE A 43 -7.23 27.77 11.46
N VAL A 44 -7.97 27.44 10.41
CA VAL A 44 -8.80 26.25 10.34
C VAL A 44 -7.84 25.06 10.41
N CYS A 45 -7.71 24.46 11.61
CA CYS A 45 -7.05 23.17 11.77
C CYS A 45 -7.91 22.10 11.11
N LEU A 46 -7.65 21.86 9.83
CA LEU A 46 -8.22 20.74 9.09
C LEU A 46 -7.65 19.46 9.68
N ASP A 47 -8.54 18.52 10.00
CA ASP A 47 -8.15 17.17 10.41
C ASP A 47 -7.35 16.50 9.29
N GLU A 48 -6.37 15.66 9.62
CA GLU A 48 -5.54 14.96 8.62
C GLU A 48 -6.39 14.17 7.62
N SER A 49 -7.57 13.68 8.03
CA SER A 49 -8.53 13.01 7.13
C SER A 49 -9.04 13.89 6.00
N PHE A 50 -8.92 15.22 6.08
CA PHE A 50 -9.32 16.14 5.02
C PHE A 50 -8.41 16.05 3.78
N PHE A 51 -7.14 15.67 3.97
CA PHE A 51 -6.15 15.57 2.88
C PHE A 51 -5.97 14.12 2.37
N ILE A 52 -6.58 13.14 3.05
CA ILE A 52 -6.51 11.73 2.68
C ILE A 52 -7.63 11.41 1.68
N ASN A 53 -7.25 10.93 0.50
CA ASN A 53 -8.20 10.39 -0.45
C ASN A 53 -8.54 8.94 -0.08
N ASP A 54 -9.75 8.69 0.40
CA ASP A 54 -10.28 7.35 0.70
C ASP A 54 -11.26 6.82 -0.37
N ASP A 55 -11.36 7.49 -1.53
CA ASP A 55 -12.31 7.16 -2.60
C ASP A 55 -11.78 6.04 -3.51
N TYR A 56 -11.50 4.88 -2.92
CA TYR A 56 -11.15 3.67 -3.65
C TYR A 56 -12.31 3.23 -4.54
N GLN A 57 -11.99 2.96 -5.80
CA GLN A 57 -12.94 2.44 -6.79
C GLN A 57 -12.43 1.11 -7.31
N ILE A 58 -13.36 0.18 -7.56
CA ILE A 58 -13.04 -1.06 -8.27
C ILE A 58 -12.72 -0.67 -9.71
N THR A 59 -11.53 -1.06 -10.16
CA THR A 59 -11.05 -0.84 -11.52
C THR A 59 -10.70 -2.17 -12.16
N ASP A 60 -11.08 -2.31 -13.43
CA ASP A 60 -10.86 -3.49 -14.23
C ASP A 60 -9.56 -3.34 -15.03
N PHE A 61 -8.65 -4.30 -14.88
CA PHE A 61 -7.42 -4.37 -15.64
C PHE A 61 -7.40 -5.67 -16.44
N THR A 62 -7.12 -5.57 -17.74
CA THR A 62 -7.04 -6.74 -18.63
C THR A 62 -5.62 -6.93 -19.12
N PHE A 63 -5.05 -8.10 -18.85
CA PHE A 63 -3.75 -8.52 -19.35
C PHE A 63 -3.89 -9.85 -20.08
N GLY A 64 -3.82 -9.82 -21.41
CA GLY A 64 -4.14 -10.99 -22.24
C GLY A 64 -5.54 -11.54 -21.92
N PRO A 65 -5.69 -12.82 -21.53
CA PRO A 65 -6.99 -13.38 -21.15
C PRO A 65 -7.39 -13.13 -19.68
N HIS A 66 -6.55 -12.46 -18.89
CA HIS A 66 -6.76 -12.28 -17.46
C HIS A 66 -7.44 -10.94 -17.17
N LEU A 67 -8.63 -11.00 -16.58
CA LEU A 67 -9.33 -9.85 -16.01
C LEU A 67 -9.08 -9.79 -14.51
N LEU A 68 -8.57 -8.65 -14.04
CA LEU A 68 -8.30 -8.39 -12.63
C LEU A 68 -9.18 -7.25 -12.15
N HIS A 69 -9.78 -7.43 -10.98
CA HIS A 69 -10.56 -6.41 -10.29
C HIS A 69 -9.76 -5.95 -9.07
N LEU A 70 -9.42 -4.66 -8.99
CA LEU A 70 -8.71 -4.10 -7.84
C LEU A 70 -9.37 -2.82 -7.36
N TYR A 71 -9.44 -2.64 -6.05
CA TYR A 71 -9.60 -1.33 -5.43
C TYR A 71 -8.32 -0.52 -5.64
N CYS A 72 -8.45 0.63 -6.28
CA CYS A 72 -7.37 1.62 -6.40
C CYS A 72 -7.94 3.04 -6.38
N LEU A 73 -7.09 4.01 -6.06
CA LEU A 73 -7.40 5.42 -6.25
C LEU A 73 -7.26 5.79 -7.73
N HIS A 74 -8.02 6.80 -8.16
CA HIS A 74 -7.91 7.38 -9.50
C HIS A 74 -7.15 8.71 -9.51
N SER A 75 -6.84 9.24 -8.33
CA SER A 75 -6.07 10.47 -8.16
C SER A 75 -5.30 10.42 -6.84
N SER A 76 -4.03 10.76 -6.88
CA SER A 76 -3.23 10.99 -5.66
C SER A 76 -3.73 12.25 -4.95
N SER A 77 -3.75 12.25 -3.63
CA SER A 77 -3.56 13.52 -2.91
C SER A 77 -2.06 13.84 -2.86
N THR A 78 -1.70 15.06 -2.44
CA THR A 78 -0.32 15.56 -2.48
C THR A 78 0.65 14.87 -1.49
N ASP A 79 0.19 13.86 -0.74
CA ASP A 79 1.02 13.14 0.22
C ASP A 79 1.74 11.95 -0.42
N PHE A 80 3.06 11.91 -0.23
CA PHE A 80 3.94 10.86 -0.73
C PHE A 80 3.54 9.45 -0.24
N ASP A 81 2.90 9.36 0.94
CA ASP A 81 2.42 8.11 1.54
C ASP A 81 1.22 7.47 0.80
N LEU A 82 0.57 8.20 -0.12
CA LEU A 82 -0.61 7.73 -0.84
C LEU A 82 -0.30 7.31 -2.29
N THR A 83 0.96 7.44 -2.72
CA THR A 83 1.40 7.01 -4.06
C THR A 83 1.24 5.51 -4.30
N GLY A 84 1.39 4.68 -3.25
CA GLY A 84 1.18 3.23 -3.32
C GLY A 84 -0.27 2.81 -3.61
N GLN A 85 -1.22 3.74 -3.59
CA GLN A 85 -2.65 3.45 -3.81
C GLN A 85 -3.09 3.69 -5.26
N LEU A 86 -2.18 4.18 -6.11
CA LEU A 86 -2.35 4.29 -7.56
C LEU A 86 -1.72 3.10 -8.27
N VAL A 87 -2.24 2.79 -9.46
CA VAL A 87 -1.56 1.90 -10.39
C VAL A 87 -0.59 2.72 -11.24
N TRP A 88 0.70 2.42 -11.13
CA TRP A 88 1.75 3.09 -11.88
C TRP A 88 1.94 2.47 -13.27
N PRO A 89 2.35 3.25 -14.30
CA PRO A 89 2.48 2.75 -15.66
C PRO A 89 3.49 1.60 -15.82
N GLY A 90 4.57 1.57 -15.04
CA GLY A 90 5.55 0.48 -15.08
C GLY A 90 4.97 -0.84 -14.60
N ALA A 91 4.06 -0.84 -13.62
CA ALA A 91 3.32 -2.03 -13.20
C ALA A 91 2.43 -2.57 -14.34
N VAL A 92 1.74 -1.69 -15.08
CA VAL A 92 0.96 -2.07 -16.26
C VAL A 92 1.84 -2.70 -17.33
N LEU A 93 3.00 -2.10 -17.62
CA LEU A 93 3.96 -2.62 -18.60
C LEU A 93 4.55 -3.97 -18.17
N LEU A 94 4.88 -4.12 -16.88
CA LEU A 94 5.39 -5.37 -16.32
C LEU A 94 4.36 -6.49 -16.49
N ASN A 95 3.10 -6.24 -16.15
CA ASN A 95 2.02 -7.21 -16.29
C ASN A 95 1.80 -7.64 -17.75
N ASP A 96 1.92 -6.69 -18.67
CA ASP A 96 1.86 -6.93 -20.11
C ASP A 96 2.99 -7.83 -20.60
N TYR A 97 4.20 -7.66 -20.03
CA TYR A 97 5.35 -8.52 -20.29
C TYR A 97 5.19 -9.91 -19.68
N LEU A 98 4.79 -9.98 -18.41
CA LEU A 98 4.61 -11.23 -17.67
C LEU A 98 3.56 -12.13 -18.32
N THR A 99 2.44 -11.56 -18.76
CA THR A 99 1.39 -12.31 -19.47
C THR A 99 1.91 -12.94 -20.77
N LYS A 100 2.78 -12.24 -21.51
CA LYS A 100 3.40 -12.75 -22.75
C LYS A 100 4.46 -13.82 -22.49
N ASN A 101 4.97 -13.91 -21.26
CA ASN A 101 6.04 -14.82 -20.84
C ASN A 101 5.61 -15.70 -19.65
N ALA A 102 4.32 -16.02 -19.54
CA ALA A 102 3.71 -16.68 -18.37
C ALA A 102 4.38 -18.01 -17.97
N ASN A 103 5.03 -18.68 -18.92
CA ASN A 103 5.81 -19.90 -18.66
C ASN A 103 6.92 -19.70 -17.63
N MET A 104 7.43 -18.48 -17.45
CA MET A 104 8.44 -18.18 -16.43
C MET A 104 7.88 -18.11 -15.01
N LEU A 105 6.56 -17.94 -14.88
CA LEU A 105 5.88 -17.82 -13.59
C LEU A 105 5.34 -19.17 -13.10
N GLN A 106 5.22 -20.14 -14.00
CA GLN A 106 4.49 -21.38 -13.75
C GLN A 106 5.09 -22.17 -12.58
N GLY A 107 4.34 -22.25 -11.47
CA GLY A 107 4.73 -23.01 -10.28
C GLY A 107 5.82 -22.36 -9.41
N CYS A 108 6.28 -21.15 -9.74
CA CYS A 108 7.28 -20.41 -8.95
C CYS A 108 6.72 -19.91 -7.61
N SER A 109 7.59 -19.70 -6.62
CA SER A 109 7.32 -18.78 -5.50
C SER A 109 7.81 -17.38 -5.84
N CYS A 110 6.97 -16.38 -5.59
CA CYS A 110 7.26 -14.98 -5.94
C CYS A 110 7.12 -14.07 -4.73
N ILE A 111 8.03 -13.11 -4.58
CA ILE A 111 7.86 -11.94 -3.72
C ILE A 111 7.86 -10.67 -4.58
N GLU A 112 6.86 -9.82 -4.39
CA GLU A 112 6.79 -8.50 -5.00
C GLU A 112 7.15 -7.42 -3.98
N LEU A 113 8.12 -6.59 -4.31
CA LEU A 113 8.56 -5.45 -3.51
C LEU A 113 7.89 -4.17 -4.00
N GLY A 114 7.35 -3.38 -3.08
CA GLY A 114 6.64 -2.13 -3.43
C GLY A 114 5.43 -2.40 -4.31
N SER A 115 4.54 -3.27 -3.84
CA SER A 115 3.42 -3.80 -4.63
C SER A 115 2.33 -2.76 -4.88
N GLY A 116 2.29 -1.68 -4.10
CA GLY A 116 1.22 -0.69 -4.13
C GLY A 116 -0.14 -1.34 -3.92
N VAL A 117 -1.04 -1.24 -4.91
CA VAL A 117 -2.36 -1.90 -4.87
C VAL A 117 -2.32 -3.40 -5.15
N GLY A 118 -1.17 -3.95 -5.59
CA GLY A 118 -0.97 -5.39 -5.79
C GLY A 118 -1.33 -5.91 -7.18
N ILE A 119 -1.41 -5.05 -8.19
CA ILE A 119 -1.82 -5.44 -9.55
C ILE A 119 -0.92 -6.53 -10.16
N THR A 120 0.39 -6.49 -9.92
CA THR A 120 1.33 -7.51 -10.41
C THR A 120 1.18 -8.80 -9.64
N GLY A 121 1.19 -8.76 -8.30
CA GLY A 121 1.04 -9.96 -7.48
C GLY A 121 -0.28 -10.70 -7.71
N VAL A 122 -1.38 -9.96 -7.90
CA VAL A 122 -2.69 -10.53 -8.27
C VAL A 122 -2.65 -11.18 -9.67
N LEU A 123 -1.90 -10.63 -10.63
CA LEU A 123 -1.70 -11.31 -11.92
C LEU A 123 -0.85 -12.58 -11.74
N CYS A 124 0.26 -12.47 -11.02
CA CYS A 124 1.18 -13.58 -10.78
C CYS A 124 0.53 -14.75 -10.05
N SER A 125 -0.47 -14.50 -9.20
CA SER A 125 -1.20 -15.56 -8.50
C SER A 125 -1.97 -16.50 -9.44
N ARG A 126 -2.18 -16.10 -10.71
CA ARG A 126 -2.77 -16.97 -11.75
C ARG A 126 -1.80 -18.05 -12.27
N PHE A 127 -0.51 -17.94 -11.98
CA PHE A 127 0.54 -18.79 -12.55
C PHE A 127 1.49 -19.40 -11.51
N CYS A 128 1.89 -18.60 -10.52
CA CYS A 128 2.80 -18.99 -9.44
C CYS A 128 2.13 -19.98 -8.49
N ARG A 129 2.89 -20.79 -7.73
CA ARG A 129 2.32 -21.60 -6.63
C ARG A 129 2.06 -20.78 -5.37
N GLU A 130 2.78 -19.68 -5.22
CA GLU A 130 2.74 -18.80 -4.05
C GLU A 130 3.22 -17.39 -4.44
N VAL A 131 2.53 -16.36 -3.94
CA VAL A 131 2.90 -14.96 -4.14
C VAL A 131 2.79 -14.20 -2.82
N VAL A 132 3.87 -13.50 -2.45
CA VAL A 132 3.91 -12.57 -1.31
C VAL A 132 4.03 -11.15 -1.84
N MET A 133 2.97 -10.36 -1.71
CA MET A 133 2.98 -8.93 -2.04
C MET A 133 3.43 -8.15 -0.81
N THR A 134 4.41 -7.27 -0.99
CA THR A 134 4.94 -6.44 0.08
C THR A 134 4.90 -4.96 -0.24
N ASP A 135 4.56 -4.15 0.75
CA ASP A 135 4.57 -2.69 0.69
C ASP A 135 4.74 -2.09 2.09
N HIS A 136 4.98 -0.78 2.19
CA HIS A 136 4.96 -0.07 3.47
C HIS A 136 3.55 -0.10 4.10
N ASN A 137 2.50 -0.04 3.27
CA ASN A 137 1.11 -0.16 3.66
C ASN A 137 0.46 -1.39 3.02
N ASP A 138 0.21 -2.42 3.83
CA ASP A 138 -0.35 -3.70 3.38
C ASP A 138 -1.89 -3.77 3.50
N GLU A 139 -2.56 -2.71 3.94
CA GLU A 139 -4.01 -2.71 4.14
C GLU A 139 -4.77 -2.85 2.81
N ILE A 140 -4.40 -2.06 1.81
CA ILE A 140 -5.03 -2.13 0.48
C ILE A 140 -4.75 -3.47 -0.20
N LEU A 141 -3.56 -4.03 -0.01
CA LEU A 141 -3.22 -5.37 -0.49
C LEU A 141 -4.15 -6.43 0.10
N LYS A 142 -4.37 -6.40 1.42
CA LYS A 142 -5.30 -7.32 2.10
C LYS A 142 -6.73 -7.20 1.57
N GLU A 143 -7.21 -5.99 1.32
CA GLU A 143 -8.55 -5.78 0.75
C GLU A 143 -8.64 -6.30 -0.69
N ASN A 144 -7.61 -6.10 -1.51
CA ASN A 144 -7.56 -6.62 -2.88
C ASN A 144 -7.44 -8.15 -2.94
N ILE A 145 -6.78 -8.78 -1.97
CA ILE A 145 -6.76 -10.25 -1.82
C ILE A 145 -8.18 -10.76 -1.53
N LYS A 146 -8.88 -10.18 -0.55
CA LYS A 146 -10.27 -10.56 -0.23
C LYS A 146 -11.19 -10.41 -1.43
N LEU A 147 -10.99 -9.36 -2.24
CA LEU A 147 -11.75 -9.16 -3.47
C LEU A 147 -11.55 -10.33 -4.45
N GLN A 148 -10.32 -10.84 -4.59
CA GLN A 148 -10.05 -12.01 -5.43
C GLN A 148 -10.69 -13.29 -4.89
N GLU A 149 -10.67 -13.49 -3.57
CA GLU A 149 -11.29 -14.67 -2.93
C GLU A 149 -12.81 -14.68 -3.07
N SER A 150 -13.44 -13.50 -3.09
CA SER A 150 -14.89 -13.34 -3.22
C SER A 150 -15.39 -13.49 -4.67
N SER A 151 -14.49 -13.41 -5.63
CA SER A 151 -14.82 -13.58 -7.04
C SER A 151 -14.90 -15.07 -7.32
N ASP A 152 -16.04 -15.56 -7.83
CA ASP A 152 -16.29 -16.97 -8.22
C ASP A 152 -15.39 -17.44 -9.40
N ASP A 153 -14.32 -16.70 -9.69
CA ASP A 153 -13.33 -16.99 -10.70
C ASP A 153 -12.44 -18.15 -10.20
N SER A 154 -12.85 -19.37 -10.58
CA SER A 154 -12.16 -20.66 -10.39
C SER A 154 -10.68 -20.70 -10.81
N MET A 155 -10.12 -19.59 -11.28
CA MET A 155 -8.74 -19.44 -11.73
C MET A 155 -7.75 -19.07 -10.62
N CYS A 156 -8.20 -18.71 -9.41
CA CYS A 156 -7.31 -18.43 -8.28
C CYS A 156 -6.98 -19.74 -7.54
N CYS A 157 -5.84 -20.37 -7.88
CA CYS A 157 -5.43 -21.68 -7.34
C CYS A 157 -4.23 -21.60 -6.39
N THR A 158 -3.90 -20.40 -5.89
CA THR A 158 -2.57 -20.10 -5.32
C THR A 158 -2.66 -19.33 -4.01
N GLU A 159 -1.70 -19.59 -3.12
CA GLU A 159 -1.51 -18.87 -1.87
C GLU A 159 -1.01 -17.43 -2.17
N LEU A 160 -1.89 -16.44 -1.99
CA LEU A 160 -1.60 -15.02 -2.17
C LEU A 160 -1.61 -14.33 -0.80
N LYS A 161 -0.48 -13.72 -0.41
CA LYS A 161 -0.29 -13.06 0.90
C LYS A 161 0.06 -11.59 0.73
N ALA A 162 -0.33 -10.80 1.71
CA ALA A 162 0.07 -9.41 1.87
C ALA A 162 0.85 -9.25 3.18
N GLU A 163 2.07 -8.73 3.09
CA GLU A 163 2.97 -8.52 4.22
C GLU A 163 3.51 -7.09 4.22
N LYS A 164 3.68 -6.50 5.41
CA LYS A 164 4.32 -5.20 5.53
C LYS A 164 5.84 -5.33 5.39
N LEU A 165 6.42 -4.58 4.46
CA LEU A 165 7.87 -4.45 4.29
C LEU A 165 8.25 -3.00 3.97
N GLU A 166 8.94 -2.38 4.90
CA GLU A 166 9.59 -1.09 4.73
C GLU A 166 11.03 -1.30 4.22
N TRP A 167 11.41 -0.54 3.20
CA TRP A 167 12.75 -0.63 2.61
C TRP A 167 13.85 -0.40 3.67
N GLY A 168 14.81 -1.32 3.73
CA GLY A 168 15.88 -1.30 4.73
C GLY A 168 15.51 -1.88 6.11
N ASN A 169 14.26 -2.31 6.31
CA ASN A 169 13.84 -2.96 7.55
C ASN A 169 14.19 -4.46 7.53
N SER A 170 15.37 -4.79 8.05
CA SER A 170 15.86 -6.17 8.13
C SER A 170 15.00 -7.08 9.02
N ASP A 171 14.35 -6.55 10.06
CA ASP A 171 13.52 -7.35 10.96
C ASP A 171 12.27 -7.85 10.25
N GLN A 172 11.58 -6.96 9.52
CA GLN A 172 10.41 -7.31 8.70
C GLN A 172 10.79 -8.32 7.60
N LEU A 173 11.90 -8.07 6.89
CA LEU A 173 12.39 -8.98 5.87
C LEU A 173 12.70 -10.37 6.47
N ASN A 174 13.38 -10.43 7.61
CA ASN A 174 13.71 -11.69 8.28
C ASN A 174 12.45 -12.44 8.74
N CYS A 175 11.42 -11.74 9.22
CA CYS A 175 10.14 -12.35 9.56
C CYS A 175 9.47 -13.00 8.34
N ILE A 176 9.48 -12.34 7.18
CA ILE A 176 8.98 -12.92 5.92
C ILE A 176 9.82 -14.15 5.58
N LEU A 177 11.15 -14.03 5.53
CA LEU A 177 12.05 -15.14 5.15
C LEU A 177 11.96 -16.36 6.09
N GLN A 178 11.59 -16.19 7.36
CA GLN A 178 11.33 -17.33 8.27
C GLN A 178 10.16 -18.20 7.80
N GLY A 179 9.15 -17.61 7.15
CA GLY A 179 8.05 -18.33 6.52
C GLY A 179 8.42 -19.00 5.19
N HIS A 180 9.54 -18.59 4.58
CA HIS A 180 10.01 -19.05 3.27
C HIS A 180 11.50 -19.42 3.32
N PRO A 181 11.88 -20.49 4.04
CA PRO A 181 13.29 -20.86 4.28
C PRO A 181 14.05 -21.23 2.99
N GLU A 182 13.34 -21.71 1.97
CA GLU A 182 13.89 -22.00 0.63
C GLU A 182 14.05 -20.72 -0.23
N GLY A 183 13.57 -19.57 0.26
CA GLY A 183 13.53 -18.31 -0.47
C GLY A 183 12.43 -18.23 -1.53
N PHE A 184 12.62 -17.31 -2.46
CA PHE A 184 11.71 -17.06 -3.58
C PHE A 184 12.42 -17.33 -4.91
N ASP A 185 11.74 -17.98 -5.84
CA ASP A 185 12.25 -18.19 -7.20
C ASP A 185 12.32 -16.87 -7.97
N LEU A 186 11.39 -15.95 -7.68
CA LEU A 186 11.26 -14.66 -8.35
C LEU A 186 11.10 -13.51 -7.35
N VAL A 187 11.83 -12.42 -7.62
CA VAL A 187 11.66 -11.12 -6.95
C VAL A 187 11.20 -10.12 -8.00
N LEU A 188 10.03 -9.53 -7.81
CA LEU A 188 9.44 -8.54 -8.70
C LEU A 188 9.39 -7.16 -8.04
N GLY A 189 9.34 -6.12 -8.85
CA GLY A 189 9.12 -4.75 -8.41
C GLY A 189 8.95 -3.84 -9.61
N ALA A 190 7.92 -3.00 -9.59
CA ALA A 190 7.61 -2.05 -10.65
C ALA A 190 7.56 -0.64 -10.07
N ASP A 191 8.18 0.32 -10.75
CA ASP A 191 8.21 1.74 -10.34
C ASP A 191 8.78 1.99 -8.91
N ILE A 192 9.57 1.05 -8.38
CA ILE A 192 10.16 1.10 -7.03
C ILE A 192 11.44 1.93 -6.92
N TYR A 193 12.05 2.31 -8.06
CA TYR A 193 13.19 3.22 -8.10
C TYR A 193 12.72 4.58 -8.58
N ILE A 194 12.62 5.53 -7.65
CA ILE A 194 12.29 6.92 -7.95
C ILE A 194 13.54 7.75 -7.72
N GLN A 195 14.13 8.25 -8.80
CA GLN A 195 15.19 9.26 -8.69
C GLN A 195 14.55 10.54 -8.15
N VAL A 196 14.66 10.74 -6.83
CA VAL A 196 14.36 12.05 -6.24
C VAL A 196 15.53 12.95 -6.63
N ASP A 197 15.33 13.75 -7.67
CA ASP A 197 16.32 14.75 -8.11
C ASP A 197 16.39 15.85 -7.04
N LEU A 198 17.17 15.60 -5.99
CA LEU A 198 17.47 16.60 -4.97
C LEU A 198 18.45 17.59 -5.60
N SER A 199 17.91 18.73 -6.03
CA SER A 199 18.72 19.89 -6.42
C SER A 199 19.80 20.21 -5.36
N PRO A 200 20.95 20.82 -5.74
CA PRO A 200 22.22 20.73 -4.99
C PRO A 200 22.28 21.39 -3.60
N THR A 201 21.18 21.94 -3.09
CA THR A 201 21.11 22.65 -1.80
C THR A 201 20.46 21.84 -0.67
N ALA A 202 20.05 20.60 -0.91
CA ALA A 202 19.64 19.68 0.15
C ALA A 202 20.89 19.16 0.89
N LEU A 203 21.38 19.99 1.79
CA LEU A 203 22.51 19.79 2.69
C LEU A 203 22.46 18.41 3.37
N ILE A 204 23.61 17.73 3.29
CA ILE A 204 24.06 16.57 4.07
C ILE A 204 23.65 15.22 3.47
N GLY A 205 24.35 14.91 2.38
CA GLY A 205 24.70 13.52 2.07
C GLY A 205 25.50 12.90 3.22
N SER A 206 24.91 11.88 3.84
CA SER A 206 25.55 10.88 4.68
C SER A 206 24.51 9.80 4.87
N LEU A 207 24.46 8.75 4.06
CA LEU A 207 25.42 7.66 3.94
C LEU A 207 25.08 6.89 2.65
N PHE A 208 25.94 5.97 2.23
CA PHE A 208 25.87 5.13 1.01
C PHE A 208 26.62 5.64 -0.21
N LEU A 209 27.82 6.18 0.02
CA LEU A 209 29.00 5.61 -0.63
C LEU A 209 29.65 4.70 0.43
N HIS A 210 29.61 3.38 0.22
CA HIS A 210 30.48 2.30 0.74
C HIS A 210 29.73 0.95 0.62
N LEU A 211 29.48 0.54 -0.62
CA LEU A 211 29.66 -0.83 -1.08
C LEU A 211 30.48 -0.76 -2.38
#